data_AF-A0AA37AEF3-F1
#
_entry.id   AF-A0AA37AEF3-F1
#
_cell.length_a   1.000
_cell.length_b   1.000
_cell.length_c   1.000
_cell.angle_alpha   90.00
_cell.angle_beta   90.00
_cell.angle_gamma   90.00
#
_symmetry.space_group_name_H-M   'P 1'
#
loop_
_entity.id
_entity.type
_entity.pdbx_description
1 polymer ?
#
loop_
_entity_poly.entity_id
_entity_poly.type
_entity_poly.pdbx_seq_one_letter_code
_entity_poly.pdbx_strand_id
1 'polypeptide(L)'
;MKNLEDILHDYTRGDKPLDETNQELKELDCGLQLDPARNLISAQELAETCVGETPAEANGWGILDHGVGSLEKVHVVNGRTVDVDMGQEAAYVYIGGHKYRLRGDVLTEED
;
A
#
# COMPACT_ATOMS: atom_id res chain seq x y z
N MET A 1 -3.15 4.67 20.44
CA MET A 1 -4.03 4.11 19.39
C MET A 1 -3.29 4.27 18.09
N LYS A 2 -3.18 3.20 17.31
CA LYS A 2 -2.68 3.27 15.93
C LYS A 2 -3.73 3.95 15.06
N ASN A 3 -3.28 4.72 14.08
CA ASN A 3 -4.16 5.26 13.05
C ASN A 3 -4.18 4.31 11.83
N LEU A 4 -4.98 4.63 10.80
CA LEU A 4 -5.08 3.83 9.58
C LEU A 4 -3.72 3.65 8.88
N GLU A 5 -2.93 4.72 8.83
CA GLU A 5 -1.63 4.74 8.16
C GLU A 5 -0.62 3.81 8.86
N ASP A 6 -0.58 3.81 10.19
CA ASP A 6 0.24 2.87 10.98
C ASP A 6 -0.11 1.41 10.66
N ILE A 7 -1.41 1.10 10.54
CA ILE A 7 -1.91 -0.26 10.25
C ILE A 7 -1.48 -0.70 8.85
N LEU A 8 -1.60 0.18 7.85
CA LEU A 8 -1.19 -0.11 6.48
C LEU A 8 0.34 -0.17 6.33
N HIS A 9 1.08 0.61 7.10
CA HIS A 9 2.54 0.52 7.16
C HIS A 9 3.00 -0.83 7.69
N ASP A 10 2.45 -1.29 8.83
CA ASP A 10 2.80 -2.59 9.40
C ASP A 10 2.46 -3.74 8.43
N TYR A 11 1.30 -3.65 7.76
CA TYR A 11 0.89 -4.66 6.78
C TYR A 11 1.84 -4.73 5.57
N THR A 12 2.17 -3.58 4.99
CA THR A 12 3.02 -3.50 3.78
C THR A 12 4.49 -3.72 4.07
N ARG A 13 4.93 -3.59 5.33
CA ARG A 13 6.26 -4.05 5.80
C ARG A 13 6.31 -5.55 6.06
N GLY A 14 5.15 -6.19 6.27
CA GLY A 14 5.04 -7.59 6.65
C GLY A 14 5.17 -7.84 8.16
N ASP A 15 5.06 -6.79 8.99
CA ASP A 15 5.08 -6.90 10.45
C ASP A 15 3.83 -7.60 10.98
N LYS A 16 2.73 -7.51 10.22
CA LYS A 16 1.43 -8.12 10.54
C LYS A 16 0.85 -8.87 9.36
N PRO A 17 0.27 -10.05 9.59
CA PRO A 17 -0.48 -10.76 8.57
C PRO A 17 -1.83 -10.08 8.30
N LEU A 18 -2.42 -10.38 7.15
CA LEU A 18 -3.65 -9.74 6.66
C LEU A 18 -4.84 -9.88 7.63
N ASP A 19 -4.96 -11.01 8.33
CA ASP A 19 -6.03 -11.26 9.29
C ASP A 19 -5.92 -10.39 10.54
N GLU A 20 -4.71 -10.23 11.10
CA GLU A 20 -4.46 -9.29 12.19
C GLU A 20 -4.67 -7.84 11.75
N THR A 21 -4.20 -7.47 10.56
CA THR A 21 -4.44 -6.14 9.97
C THR A 21 -5.94 -5.84 9.86
N ASN A 22 -6.73 -6.80 9.36
CA ASN A 22 -8.18 -6.66 9.26
C ASN A 22 -8.88 -6.54 10.62
N GLN A 23 -8.35 -7.19 11.66
CA GLN A 23 -8.86 -6.99 13.02
C GLN A 23 -8.63 -5.53 13.47
N GLU A 24 -7.45 -4.97 13.24
CA GLU A 24 -7.16 -3.58 13.60
C GLU A 24 -7.99 -2.57 12.79
N LEU A 25 -8.19 -2.80 11.48
CA LEU A 25 -9.05 -1.96 10.63
C LEU A 25 -10.51 -1.95 11.13
N LYS A 26 -10.99 -3.10 11.62
CA LYS A 26 -12.32 -3.24 12.22
C LYS A 26 -12.43 -2.54 13.57
N GLU A 27 -11.41 -2.65 14.42
CA GLU A 27 -11.35 -1.94 15.71
C GLU A 27 -11.29 -0.42 15.53
N LEU A 28 -10.69 0.05 14.43
CA LEU A 28 -10.67 1.46 14.03
C LEU A 28 -12.02 1.96 13.48
N ASP A 29 -12.96 1.07 13.15
CA ASP A 29 -14.27 1.37 12.57
C ASP A 29 -14.20 2.27 11.32
N CYS A 30 -13.17 2.05 10.49
CA CYS A 30 -12.91 2.87 9.29
C CYS A 30 -13.64 2.38 8.03
N GLY A 31 -14.34 1.25 8.11
CA GLY A 31 -15.08 0.65 6.98
C GLY A 31 -14.20 -0.02 5.92
N LEU A 32 -12.88 -0.06 6.08
CA LEU A 32 -11.94 -0.73 5.18
C LEU A 32 -11.73 -2.20 5.57
N GLN A 33 -11.53 -3.04 4.57
CA GLN A 33 -11.17 -4.44 4.75
C GLN A 33 -10.29 -4.91 3.58
N LEU A 34 -9.19 -5.58 3.89
CA LEU A 34 -8.35 -6.27 2.92
C LEU A 34 -8.96 -7.62 2.56
N ASP A 35 -9.21 -7.84 1.27
CA ASP A 35 -9.66 -9.11 0.73
C ASP A 35 -8.48 -10.08 0.57
N PRO A 36 -8.47 -11.25 1.25
CA PRO A 36 -7.38 -12.23 1.12
C PRO A 36 -7.11 -12.71 -0.31
N ALA A 37 -8.10 -12.68 -1.21
CA ALA A 37 -7.94 -13.09 -2.59
C ALA A 37 -7.31 -12.01 -3.49
N ARG A 38 -7.34 -10.75 -3.05
CA ARG A 38 -6.93 -9.59 -3.86
C ARG A 38 -5.75 -8.83 -3.26
N ASN A 39 -5.76 -8.66 -1.95
CA ASN A 39 -4.84 -7.80 -1.22
C ASN A 39 -3.67 -8.53 -0.59
N LEU A 40 -3.71 -9.87 -0.48
CA LEU A 40 -2.65 -10.64 0.16
C LEU A 40 -1.30 -10.40 -0.51
N ILE A 41 -0.38 -9.77 0.21
CA ILE A 41 1.04 -9.73 -0.12
C ILE A 41 1.70 -10.98 0.47
N SER A 42 2.23 -11.84 -0.39
CA SER A 42 2.88 -13.08 0.01
C SER A 42 4.27 -12.82 0.62
N ALA A 43 4.81 -13.82 1.33
CA ALA A 43 6.17 -13.74 1.89
C ALA A 43 7.24 -13.51 0.81
N GLN A 44 7.07 -14.05 -0.40
CA GLN A 44 7.99 -13.80 -1.51
C GLN A 44 7.92 -12.34 -1.96
N GLU A 45 6.72 -11.81 -2.13
CA GLU A 45 6.51 -10.43 -2.58
C GLU A 45 6.99 -9.41 -1.53
N LEU A 46 6.83 -9.71 -0.24
CA LEU A 46 7.43 -8.92 0.84
C LEU A 46 8.97 -8.95 0.76
N ALA A 47 9.58 -10.10 0.50
CA ALA A 47 11.03 -10.23 0.36
C ALA A 47 11.59 -9.52 -0.88
N GLU A 48 10.79 -9.41 -1.95
CA GLU A 48 11.11 -8.64 -3.16
C GLU A 48 10.87 -7.14 -2.98
N THR A 49 10.12 -6.73 -1.94
CA THR A 49 9.78 -5.34 -1.69
C THR A 49 10.94 -4.59 -1.04
N CYS A 50 11.36 -3.50 -1.68
CA CYS A 50 12.43 -2.62 -1.22
C CYS A 50 12.02 -1.16 -1.44
N VAL A 51 12.35 -0.33 -0.47
CA VAL A 51 12.11 1.12 -0.47
C VAL A 51 13.41 1.83 -0.12
N GLY A 52 13.70 2.94 -0.79
CA GLY A 52 14.92 3.74 -0.61
C GLY A 52 14.66 5.09 0.04
N GLU A 53 15.60 6.02 -0.15
CA GLU A 53 15.46 7.40 0.30
C GLU A 53 14.48 8.20 -0.56
N THR A 54 14.26 7.77 -1.81
CA THR A 54 13.39 8.45 -2.77
C THR A 54 12.27 7.54 -3.31
N PRO A 55 11.13 8.09 -3.75
CA PRO A 55 10.05 7.30 -4.35
C PRO A 55 10.47 6.47 -5.55
N ALA A 56 11.48 6.93 -6.32
CA ALA A 56 12.01 6.22 -7.48
C ALA A 56 12.75 4.92 -7.14
N GLU A 57 13.17 4.75 -5.89
CA GLU A 57 13.87 3.54 -5.43
C GLU A 57 12.89 2.46 -4.95
N ALA A 58 11.60 2.78 -4.83
CA ALA A 58 10.58 1.82 -4.45
C ALA A 58 10.39 0.74 -5.54
N ASN A 59 10.45 -0.52 -5.13
CA ASN A 59 10.25 -1.71 -5.95
C ASN A 59 9.49 -2.78 -5.14
N GLY A 60 8.67 -3.58 -5.80
CA GLY A 60 7.92 -4.69 -5.19
C GLY A 60 6.43 -4.40 -5.06
N TRP A 61 5.82 -4.81 -3.95
CA TRP A 61 4.36 -4.89 -3.84
C TRP A 61 3.80 -4.04 -2.70
N GLY A 62 2.69 -3.37 -2.96
CA GLY A 62 2.05 -2.48 -2.02
C GLY A 62 0.53 -2.48 -2.14
N ILE A 63 -0.08 -1.55 -1.43
CA ILE A 63 -1.52 -1.32 -1.39
C ILE A 63 -1.84 0.10 -1.84
N LEU A 64 -2.72 0.23 -2.82
CA LEU A 64 -3.26 1.47 -3.34
C LEU A 64 -4.57 1.82 -2.62
N ASP A 65 -4.63 3.05 -2.11
CA ASP A 65 -5.85 3.71 -1.71
C ASP A 65 -6.18 4.82 -2.71
N HIS A 66 -7.37 4.76 -3.30
CA HIS A 66 -7.88 5.77 -4.23
C HIS A 66 -9.25 6.32 -3.81
N GLY A 67 -9.60 6.21 -2.52
CA GLY A 67 -10.70 6.95 -1.90
C GLY A 67 -12.12 6.42 -2.13
N VAL A 68 -12.29 5.21 -2.69
CA VAL A 68 -13.62 4.61 -2.92
C VAL A 68 -14.03 3.57 -1.86
N GLY A 69 -13.24 3.42 -0.79
CA GLY A 69 -13.52 2.46 0.28
C GLY A 69 -13.05 1.03 -0.02
N SER A 70 -12.31 0.82 -1.10
CA SER A 70 -11.58 -0.43 -1.37
C SER A 70 -10.10 -0.14 -1.59
N LEU A 71 -9.27 -1.07 -1.13
CA LEU A 71 -7.83 -1.04 -1.30
C LEU A 71 -7.44 -2.03 -2.39
N GLU A 72 -6.47 -1.70 -3.22
CA GLU A 72 -6.02 -2.55 -4.34
C GLU A 72 -4.56 -2.93 -4.19
N LYS A 73 -4.20 -4.19 -4.45
CA LYS A 73 -2.79 -4.58 -4.48
C LYS A 73 -2.14 -4.05 -5.76
N VAL A 74 -0.95 -3.47 -5.65
CA VAL A 74 -0.21 -2.92 -6.79
C VAL A 74 1.22 -3.42 -6.81
N HIS A 75 1.77 -3.57 -8.02
CA HIS A 75 3.18 -3.85 -8.27
C HIS A 75 3.87 -2.55 -8.71
N VAL A 76 5.01 -2.25 -8.10
CA VAL A 76 5.82 -1.06 -8.30
C VAL A 76 7.20 -1.44 -8.80
N VAL A 77 7.67 -0.78 -9.85
CA VAL A 77 9.02 -0.92 -10.40
C VAL A 77 9.62 0.46 -10.62
N ASN A 78 10.77 0.73 -10.00
CA ASN A 78 11.47 2.02 -10.05
C ASN A 78 10.55 3.21 -9.78
N GLY A 79 9.74 3.13 -8.72
CA GLY A 79 8.78 4.16 -8.33
C GLY A 79 7.60 4.34 -9.28
N ARG A 80 7.28 3.35 -10.12
CA ARG A 80 6.10 3.38 -10.99
C ARG A 80 5.22 2.16 -10.80
N THR A 81 3.91 2.36 -10.73
CA THR A 81 2.95 1.25 -10.77
C THR A 81 2.93 0.62 -12.16
N VAL A 82 2.89 -0.71 -12.23
CA VAL A 82 2.96 -1.44 -13.52
C VAL A 82 1.62 -1.51 -14.23
N ASP A 83 0.55 -1.83 -13.50
CA ASP A 83 -0.78 -2.13 -14.08
C ASP A 83 -1.85 -1.07 -13.77
N VAL A 84 -1.46 0.02 -13.10
CA VAL A 84 -2.37 1.08 -12.66
C VAL A 84 -1.83 2.45 -13.06
N ASP A 85 -2.72 3.27 -13.61
CA ASP A 85 -2.52 4.69 -13.86
C ASP A 85 -3.75 5.44 -13.34
N MET A 86 -3.57 6.25 -12.30
CA MET A 86 -4.65 7.01 -11.65
C MET A 86 -4.89 8.38 -12.33
N GLY A 87 -4.17 8.69 -13.40
CA GLY A 87 -4.25 9.97 -14.10
C GLY A 87 -4.10 11.16 -13.14
N GLN A 88 -5.20 11.91 -12.98
CA GLN A 88 -5.26 13.10 -12.11
C GLN A 88 -5.94 12.84 -10.76
N GLU A 89 -6.37 11.60 -10.48
CA GLU A 89 -7.09 11.26 -9.26
C GLU A 89 -6.18 11.33 -8.02
N ALA A 90 -6.81 11.54 -6.85
CA ALA A 90 -6.15 11.49 -5.56
C ALA A 90 -6.01 10.02 -5.12
N ALA A 91 -4.77 9.56 -5.09
CA ALA A 91 -4.41 8.18 -4.80
C ALA A 91 -3.06 8.10 -4.09
N TYR A 92 -2.93 7.14 -3.20
CA TYR A 92 -1.74 6.89 -2.39
C TYR A 92 -1.36 5.41 -2.44
N VAL A 93 -0.07 5.13 -2.51
CA VAL A 93 0.46 3.77 -2.44
C VAL A 93 1.22 3.60 -1.13
N TYR A 94 0.81 2.60 -0.36
CA TYR A 94 1.50 2.09 0.81
C TYR A 94 2.40 0.92 0.40
N ILE A 95 3.71 1.00 0.63
CA ILE A 95 4.67 -0.03 0.21
C ILE A 95 5.85 -0.07 1.20
N GLY A 96 6.20 -1.26 1.69
CA GLY A 96 7.35 -1.42 2.60
C GLY A 96 7.27 -0.61 3.89
N GLY A 97 6.09 -0.21 4.34
CA GLY A 97 5.93 0.67 5.50
C GLY A 97 6.11 2.16 5.21
N HIS A 98 6.04 2.58 3.94
CA HIS A 98 6.03 3.95 3.48
C HIS A 98 4.72 4.26 2.75
N LYS A 99 4.41 5.55 2.62
CA LYS A 99 3.28 6.08 1.86
C LYS A 99 3.78 7.08 0.83
N TYR A 100 3.29 6.95 -0.40
CA TYR A 100 3.63 7.84 -1.50
C TYR A 100 2.36 8.33 -2.19
N ARG A 101 2.39 9.56 -2.71
CA ARG A 101 1.35 10.05 -3.60
C ARG A 101 1.54 9.41 -4.99
N LEU A 102 0.47 8.92 -5.61
CA LEU A 102 0.50 8.37 -6.97
C LEU A 102 -0.03 9.38 -7.99
N ARG A 103 0.83 9.91 -8.86
CA ARG A 103 0.48 10.86 -9.93
C ARG A 103 0.58 10.15 -11.28
N GLY A 104 -0.56 9.84 -11.87
CA GLY A 104 -0.61 8.90 -12.99
C GLY A 104 -0.19 7.51 -12.55
N ASP A 105 0.94 7.05 -13.08
CA ASP A 105 1.64 5.82 -12.70
C ASP A 105 2.86 6.07 -11.79
N VAL A 106 3.18 7.32 -11.45
CA VAL A 106 4.44 7.69 -10.77
C VAL A 106 4.25 7.95 -9.29
N LEU A 107 5.07 7.30 -8.47
CA LEU A 107 5.20 7.62 -7.04
C LEU A 107 5.95 8.94 -6.85
N THR A 108 5.39 9.81 -6.01
CA THR A 108 6.01 11.04 -5.55
C THR A 108 5.92 11.14 -4.03
N GLU A 109 6.67 12.08 -3.46
CA GLU A 109 6.50 12.48 -2.06
C GLU A 109 5.05 12.84 -1.75
N GLU A 110 4.68 12.76 -0.47
CA GLU A 110 3.40 13.27 0.03
C GLU A 110 3.29 14.79 -0.15
N ASP A 111 2.07 15.30 -0.31
CA ASP A 111 1.76 16.74 -0.46
C ASP A 111 1.79 17.49 0.88
#